data_AF-A0A2V7QH93-F1
#
_entry.id   AF-A0A2V7QH93-F1
#
_cell.length_a   1.000
_cell.length_b   1.000
_cell.length_c   1.000
_cell.angle_alpha   90.00
_cell.angle_beta   90.00
_cell.angle_gamma   90.00
#
_symmetry.space_group_name_H-M   'P 1'
#
loop_
_entity.id
_entity.type
_entity.pdbx_description
1 polymer ?
#
loop_
_entity_poly.entity_id
_entity_poly.type
_entity_poly.pdbx_seq_one_letter_code
_entity_poly.pdbx_strand_id
1 'polypeptide(L)'
;RQYQVSRIYGLDVASGTIRPLVSRPGFWANPVVSPDGRSVAFTGYDSTGQTHRTSDLWVMGIDGSGARDVSKSLDRDPIDLRWAPDGKNVYFAAGDRGSINVRSADLAGGVRDVTQGVQVASLSSLSRTLVGVGMRSDPDHPPDVVRLDLRRGGGLTRLTDVNDDVLANKRLAKVEEVWYGSSAGARVQGWIVKPPGFEPARKYPLILEIHGGPFAMYNVAFSYMFQNFAANGYVVLYVNPRGSTGYGDAFSNAIDHNYPGPDYDDLMAGVDAVIGKGYVDTTRMYVSGCSGGGVLSSWVIGHTGRFAAAAVRCPVIDWISMAGQTDIPLFTYSFFHQAFWDKPDEWLAHSSLMQVGHVTTPTLLMTGELDRRTPIPQTEEFYAALKVRGVPAVMLRFNDEYHGTGSKPSNFMRTQLYMMSWFQKYRRAGAEPATGAGNR
;
A
#
# COMPACT_ATOMS: atom_id res chain seq x y z
N ARG A 1 -10.22 -23.99 3.53
CA ARG A 1 -9.72 -24.52 4.82
C ARG A 1 -8.21 -24.35 5.02
N GLN A 2 -7.42 -23.88 4.05
CA GLN A 2 -5.99 -23.59 4.24
C GLN A 2 -5.64 -22.27 3.54
N TYR A 3 -5.95 -21.15 4.20
CA TYR A 3 -5.49 -19.82 3.80
C TYR A 3 -4.06 -19.62 4.32
N GLN A 4 -3.18 -18.95 3.57
CA GLN A 4 -1.76 -18.75 3.91
C GLN A 4 -0.98 -20.04 4.23
N VAL A 5 -1.39 -21.18 3.65
CA VAL A 5 -0.60 -22.41 3.71
C VAL A 5 0.00 -22.68 2.35
N SER A 6 1.32 -22.58 2.25
CA SER A 6 2.09 -23.00 1.08
C SER A 6 3.19 -23.98 1.52
N ARG A 7 3.89 -24.56 0.55
CA ARG A 7 5.04 -25.44 0.81
C ARG A 7 6.13 -25.16 -0.20
N ILE A 8 7.36 -25.42 0.20
CA ILE A 8 8.52 -25.43 -0.69
C ILE A 8 8.79 -26.86 -1.10
N TYR A 9 8.97 -27.10 -2.39
CA TYR A 9 9.31 -28.40 -2.96
C TYR A 9 10.64 -28.32 -3.70
N GLY A 10 11.41 -29.40 -3.64
CA GLY A 10 12.55 -29.65 -4.53
C GLY A 10 12.09 -30.50 -5.70
N LEU A 11 12.48 -30.11 -6.92
CA LEU A 11 12.29 -30.88 -8.15
C LEU A 11 13.66 -31.32 -8.67
N ASP A 12 13.87 -32.62 -8.77
CA ASP A 12 14.99 -33.17 -9.53
C ASP A 12 14.63 -33.16 -11.02
N VAL A 13 15.37 -32.42 -11.83
CA VAL A 13 15.03 -32.20 -13.25
C VAL A 13 15.26 -33.46 -14.10
N ALA A 14 16.25 -34.28 -13.75
CA ALA A 14 16.59 -35.46 -14.53
C ALA A 14 15.56 -36.60 -14.36
N SER A 15 15.12 -36.85 -13.13
CA SER A 15 14.15 -37.90 -12.80
C SER A 15 12.70 -37.40 -12.76
N GLY A 16 12.47 -36.10 -12.65
CA GLY A 16 11.15 -35.52 -12.41
C GLY A 16 10.64 -35.70 -10.97
N THR A 17 11.49 -36.17 -10.05
CA THR A 17 11.09 -36.44 -8.67
C THR A 17 10.82 -35.14 -7.91
N ILE A 18 9.63 -35.02 -7.31
CA ILE A 18 9.22 -33.89 -6.47
C ILE A 18 9.18 -34.33 -5.01
N ARG A 19 9.81 -33.56 -4.11
CA ARG A 19 9.74 -33.80 -2.66
C ARG A 19 9.53 -32.51 -1.87
N PRO A 20 8.73 -32.54 -0.78
CA PRO A 20 8.57 -31.38 0.09
C PRO A 20 9.88 -31.11 0.84
N LEU A 21 10.27 -29.84 0.93
CA LEU A 21 11.39 -29.37 1.76
C LEU A 21 10.91 -28.80 3.10
N VAL A 22 9.73 -28.17 3.10
CA VAL A 22 9.08 -27.68 4.31
C VAL A 22 7.73 -28.36 4.45
N SER A 23 7.59 -29.20 5.47
CA SER A 23 6.36 -29.96 5.74
C SER A 23 5.45 -29.30 6.77
N ARG A 24 6.00 -28.42 7.64
CA ARG A 24 5.23 -27.72 8.67
C ARG A 24 4.23 -26.73 8.06
N PRO A 25 3.00 -26.61 8.61
CA PRO A 25 2.01 -25.64 8.14
C PRO A 25 2.49 -24.19 8.29
N GLY A 26 2.33 -23.40 7.25
CA GLY A 26 2.70 -21.99 7.25
C GLY A 26 2.74 -21.41 5.84
N PHE A 27 3.05 -20.13 5.75
CA PHE A 27 3.30 -19.46 4.49
C PHE A 27 4.80 -19.51 4.22
N TRP A 28 5.20 -20.27 3.20
CA TRP A 28 6.60 -20.43 2.76
C TRP A 28 6.71 -20.07 1.28
N ALA A 29 7.57 -19.13 0.93
CA ALA A 29 7.64 -18.54 -0.41
C ALA A 29 9.07 -18.14 -0.80
N ASN A 30 9.23 -17.76 -2.07
CA ASN A 30 10.44 -17.15 -2.63
C ASN A 30 11.76 -17.91 -2.36
N PRO A 31 11.84 -19.24 -2.62
CA PRO A 31 13.07 -19.99 -2.41
C PRO A 31 14.19 -19.56 -3.38
N VAL A 32 15.40 -19.39 -2.86
CA VAL A 32 16.62 -19.07 -3.62
C VAL A 32 17.75 -20.00 -3.18
N VAL A 33 18.29 -20.75 -4.13
CA VAL A 33 19.38 -21.71 -3.90
C VAL A 33 20.72 -20.98 -3.73
N SER A 34 21.56 -21.44 -2.81
CA SER A 34 22.92 -20.92 -2.58
C SER A 34 23.85 -21.16 -3.78
N PRO A 35 24.94 -20.37 -3.96
CA PRO A 35 25.84 -20.52 -5.09
C PRO A 35 26.52 -21.89 -5.19
N ASP A 36 26.71 -22.58 -4.05
CA ASP A 36 27.28 -23.92 -3.98
C ASP A 36 26.24 -25.05 -4.11
N GLY A 37 24.95 -24.70 -4.24
CA GLY A 37 23.85 -25.65 -4.39
C GLY A 37 23.47 -26.42 -3.13
N ARG A 38 24.04 -26.07 -1.97
CA ARG A 38 23.88 -26.85 -0.71
C ARG A 38 22.78 -26.33 0.20
N SER A 39 22.32 -25.10 0.02
CA SER A 39 21.33 -24.46 0.89
C SER A 39 20.26 -23.71 0.09
N VAL A 40 19.15 -23.44 0.74
CA VAL A 40 18.03 -22.65 0.21
C VAL A 40 17.68 -21.58 1.23
N ALA A 41 17.68 -20.32 0.80
CA ALA A 41 17.09 -19.21 1.54
C ALA A 41 15.65 -18.99 1.06
N PHE A 42 14.74 -18.64 1.94
CA PHE A 42 13.33 -18.43 1.60
C PHE A 42 12.66 -17.52 2.63
N THR A 43 11.50 -16.98 2.30
CA THR A 43 10.72 -16.15 3.22
C THR A 43 9.51 -16.90 3.73
N GLY A 44 9.10 -16.63 4.97
CA GLY A 44 7.86 -17.18 5.46
C GLY A 44 7.68 -17.15 6.97
N TYR A 45 6.58 -17.73 7.41
CA TYR A 45 6.21 -17.83 8.81
C TYR A 45 5.36 -19.09 9.05
N ASP A 46 5.42 -19.58 10.30
CA ASP A 46 4.52 -20.63 10.76
C ASP A 46 3.06 -20.16 10.76
N SER A 47 2.13 -21.08 10.51
CA SER A 47 0.69 -20.75 10.42
C SER A 47 0.21 -19.96 11.64
N THR A 48 -0.57 -18.91 11.38
CA THR A 48 -1.17 -18.06 12.40
C THR A 48 -2.66 -17.91 12.18
N GLY A 49 -3.41 -17.56 13.22
CA GLY A 49 -4.81 -17.15 13.14
C GLY A 49 -5.00 -15.67 12.87
N GLN A 50 -3.91 -14.89 12.87
CA GLN A 50 -3.94 -13.47 12.55
C GLN A 50 -4.12 -13.25 11.04
N THR A 51 -4.80 -12.17 10.66
CA THR A 51 -4.96 -11.75 9.27
C THR A 51 -3.63 -11.42 8.57
N HIS A 52 -2.62 -10.96 9.33
CA HIS A 52 -1.29 -10.68 8.83
C HIS A 52 -0.18 -11.20 9.74
N ARG A 53 0.93 -11.59 9.12
CA ARG A 53 2.21 -11.82 9.80
C ARG A 53 3.35 -11.46 8.88
N THR A 54 4.31 -10.72 9.43
CA THR A 54 5.55 -10.36 8.77
C THR A 54 6.35 -11.63 8.48
N SER A 55 6.87 -11.76 7.27
CA SER A 55 7.69 -12.91 6.88
C SER A 55 9.09 -12.81 7.47
N ASP A 56 9.59 -13.92 7.99
CA ASP A 56 10.99 -14.05 8.38
C ASP A 56 11.82 -14.58 7.19
N LEU A 57 13.13 -14.34 7.22
CA LEU A 57 14.12 -14.94 6.33
C LEU A 57 14.64 -16.24 6.93
N TRP A 58 14.36 -17.36 6.28
CA TRP A 58 14.79 -18.69 6.67
C TRP A 58 15.90 -19.22 5.75
N VAL A 59 16.73 -20.11 6.30
CA VAL A 59 17.71 -20.90 5.54
C VAL A 59 17.62 -22.35 5.97
N MET A 60 17.71 -23.27 5.00
CA MET A 60 17.78 -24.72 5.22
C MET A 60 18.78 -25.38 4.25
N GLY A 61 19.16 -26.63 4.51
CA GLY A 61 19.88 -27.46 3.55
C GLY A 61 19.04 -27.75 2.30
N ILE A 62 19.68 -28.02 1.17
CA ILE A 62 18.98 -28.37 -0.08
C ILE A 62 18.17 -29.66 0.06
N ASP A 63 18.52 -30.51 1.03
CA ASP A 63 17.78 -31.71 1.44
C ASP A 63 16.57 -31.41 2.34
N GLY A 64 16.37 -30.17 2.78
CA GLY A 64 15.31 -29.76 3.71
C GLY A 64 15.73 -29.82 5.19
N SER A 65 16.97 -30.21 5.50
CA SER A 65 17.46 -30.29 6.87
C SER A 65 17.81 -28.92 7.46
N GLY A 66 17.78 -28.80 8.79
CA GLY A 66 18.36 -27.66 9.51
C GLY A 66 17.71 -26.30 9.24
N ALA A 67 16.41 -26.25 8.92
CA ALA A 67 15.69 -25.00 8.72
C ALA A 67 15.76 -24.09 9.94
N ARG A 68 16.20 -22.83 9.76
CA ARG A 68 16.32 -21.83 10.81
C ARG A 68 16.07 -20.42 10.29
N ASP A 69 15.49 -19.58 11.13
CA ASP A 69 15.37 -18.14 10.91
C ASP A 69 16.75 -17.47 11.05
N VAL A 70 17.12 -16.66 10.07
CA VAL A 70 18.36 -15.87 10.03
C VAL A 70 18.11 -14.36 10.01
N SER A 71 16.85 -13.92 9.88
CA SER A 71 16.43 -12.53 10.10
C SER A 71 16.38 -12.14 11.57
N LYS A 72 16.21 -13.11 12.49
CA LYS A 72 16.11 -12.89 13.94
C LYS A 72 14.93 -11.97 14.28
N SER A 73 15.11 -11.00 15.18
CA SER A 73 14.08 -10.05 15.62
C SER A 73 13.76 -8.95 14.60
N LEU A 74 13.98 -9.19 13.31
CA LEU A 74 13.64 -8.23 12.28
C LEU A 74 12.14 -8.28 12.02
N ASP A 75 11.43 -7.32 12.58
CA ASP A 75 9.99 -7.17 12.38
C ASP A 75 9.68 -6.40 11.08
N ARG A 76 10.29 -6.80 9.94
CA ARG A 76 10.07 -6.23 8.59
C ARG A 76 10.21 -7.30 7.51
N ASP A 77 9.33 -7.29 6.51
CA ASP A 77 9.30 -8.29 5.44
C ASP A 77 10.55 -8.22 4.53
N PRO A 78 11.39 -9.28 4.51
CA PRO A 78 12.45 -9.44 3.54
C PRO A 78 11.86 -9.72 2.15
N ILE A 79 12.35 -9.01 1.14
CA ILE A 79 12.04 -9.24 -0.27
C ILE A 79 13.34 -9.27 -1.09
N ASP A 80 13.26 -9.72 -2.34
CA ASP A 80 14.40 -9.75 -3.27
C ASP A 80 15.65 -10.46 -2.72
N LEU A 81 15.49 -11.67 -2.17
CA LEU A 81 16.59 -12.44 -1.58
C LEU A 81 17.70 -12.74 -2.60
N ARG A 82 18.96 -12.49 -2.21
CA ARG A 82 20.16 -12.78 -3.02
C ARG A 82 21.28 -13.30 -2.14
N TRP A 83 21.79 -14.48 -2.46
CA TRP A 83 22.99 -15.00 -1.78
C TRP A 83 24.23 -14.19 -2.13
N ALA A 84 25.07 -13.96 -1.12
CA ALA A 84 26.46 -13.56 -1.35
C ALA A 84 27.21 -14.68 -2.11
N PRO A 85 28.19 -14.34 -2.97
CA PRO A 85 28.95 -15.32 -3.74
C PRO A 85 29.67 -16.39 -2.90
N ASP A 86 30.01 -16.06 -1.65
CA ASP A 86 30.67 -16.97 -0.71
C ASP A 86 29.69 -17.84 0.10
N GLY A 87 28.37 -17.66 -0.08
CA GLY A 87 27.34 -18.38 0.64
C GLY A 87 27.19 -18.02 2.12
N LYS A 88 27.88 -16.97 2.61
CA LYS A 88 27.86 -16.63 4.05
C LYS A 88 26.78 -15.62 4.44
N ASN A 89 26.28 -14.86 3.47
CA ASN A 89 25.25 -13.85 3.70
C ASN A 89 24.11 -14.00 2.70
N VAL A 90 22.92 -13.54 3.10
CA VAL A 90 21.79 -13.29 2.21
C VAL A 90 21.48 -11.80 2.24
N TYR A 91 21.57 -11.16 1.08
CA TYR A 91 21.10 -9.79 0.86
C TYR A 91 19.62 -9.79 0.56
N PHE A 92 18.91 -8.76 1.00
CA PHE A 92 17.48 -8.60 0.79
C PHE A 92 17.11 -7.11 0.91
N ALA A 93 15.98 -6.70 0.35
CA ALA A 93 15.40 -5.39 0.65
C ALA A 93 14.32 -5.55 1.73
N ALA A 94 14.10 -4.52 2.53
CA ALA A 94 13.01 -4.49 3.50
C ALA A 94 12.45 -3.07 3.61
N GLY A 95 11.11 -2.95 3.63
CA GLY A 95 10.43 -1.70 3.91
C GLY A 95 10.49 -1.37 5.39
N ASP A 96 10.73 -0.12 5.75
CA ASP A 96 10.75 0.39 7.12
C ASP A 96 10.33 1.86 7.11
N ARG A 97 9.14 2.14 7.63
CA ARG A 97 8.60 3.52 7.78
C ARG A 97 8.73 4.35 6.50
N GLY A 98 8.19 3.83 5.40
CA GLY A 98 8.15 4.48 4.10
C GLY A 98 9.42 4.40 3.25
N SER A 99 10.56 3.99 3.82
CA SER A 99 11.78 3.73 3.04
C SER A 99 11.93 2.23 2.76
N ILE A 100 12.57 1.86 1.65
CA ILE A 100 12.97 0.48 1.36
C ILE A 100 14.47 0.50 1.10
N ASN A 101 15.23 -0.24 1.92
CA ASN A 101 16.68 -0.29 1.84
C ASN A 101 17.17 -1.74 1.75
N VAL A 102 18.35 -1.92 1.15
CA VAL A 102 19.02 -3.21 1.07
C VAL A 102 19.72 -3.49 2.40
N ARG A 103 19.56 -4.71 2.89
CA ARG A 103 20.13 -5.26 4.13
C ARG A 103 20.86 -6.57 3.83
N SER A 104 21.66 -7.03 4.78
CA SER A 104 22.38 -8.29 4.73
C SER A 104 22.15 -9.07 6.01
N ALA A 105 21.69 -10.31 5.91
CA ALA A 105 21.67 -11.29 6.99
C ALA A 105 22.93 -12.15 6.90
N ASP A 106 23.78 -12.10 7.94
CA ASP A 106 24.90 -13.03 8.10
C ASP A 106 24.38 -14.34 8.71
N LEU A 107 24.66 -15.46 8.06
CA LEU A 107 24.28 -16.78 8.54
C LEU A 107 24.88 -17.11 9.91
N ALA A 108 26.05 -16.57 10.23
CA ALA A 108 26.73 -16.71 11.52
C ALA A 108 26.24 -15.68 12.55
N GLY A 109 25.72 -14.52 12.12
CA GLY A 109 25.00 -13.66 13.03
C GLY A 109 24.68 -12.23 12.57
N GLY A 110 23.37 -11.95 12.48
CA GLY A 110 22.83 -10.59 12.56
C GLY A 110 22.41 -10.02 11.21
N VAL A 111 21.55 -9.01 11.27
CA VAL A 111 21.13 -8.21 10.13
C VAL A 111 21.81 -6.85 10.21
N ARG A 112 22.35 -6.37 9.10
CA ARG A 112 22.88 -5.01 8.96
C ARG A 112 22.35 -4.33 7.72
N ASP A 113 22.24 -3.01 7.77
CA ASP A 113 21.96 -2.21 6.59
C ASP A 113 23.15 -2.22 5.63
N VAL A 114 22.86 -2.35 4.34
CA VAL A 114 23.82 -2.15 3.24
C VAL A 114 23.63 -0.75 2.68
N THR A 115 22.38 -0.33 2.50
CA THR A 115 22.02 1.03 2.10
C THR A 115 21.20 1.69 3.19
N GLN A 116 21.27 3.01 3.26
CA GLN A 116 20.49 3.81 4.21
C GLN A 116 20.00 5.08 3.52
N GLY A 117 18.94 5.67 4.07
CA GLY A 117 18.38 6.94 3.59
C GLY A 117 16.90 6.83 3.21
N VAL A 118 16.34 8.00 2.89
CA VAL A 118 14.95 8.19 2.45
C VAL A 118 14.87 7.85 0.97
N GLN A 119 14.67 6.57 0.67
CA GLN A 119 14.63 6.06 -0.70
C GLN A 119 13.87 4.74 -0.76
N VAL A 120 13.56 4.32 -1.98
CA VAL A 120 13.23 2.94 -2.32
C VAL A 120 14.37 2.39 -3.17
N ALA A 121 15.11 1.44 -2.62
CA ALA A 121 16.22 0.77 -3.29
C ALA A 121 15.99 -0.75 -3.32
N SER A 122 16.27 -1.37 -4.47
CA SER A 122 16.21 -2.83 -4.65
C SER A 122 17.57 -3.40 -5.04
N LEU A 123 17.68 -4.74 -4.98
CA LEU A 123 18.84 -5.48 -5.48
C LEU A 123 18.37 -6.54 -6.49
N SER A 124 18.43 -6.18 -7.77
CA SER A 124 17.97 -7.05 -8.86
C SER A 124 19.00 -8.09 -9.27
N SER A 125 20.30 -7.80 -9.17
CA SER A 125 21.36 -8.77 -9.47
C SER A 125 22.63 -8.52 -8.64
N LEU A 126 23.46 -9.56 -8.49
CA LEU A 126 24.71 -9.51 -7.73
C LEU A 126 25.80 -10.32 -8.44
N SER A 127 26.95 -9.67 -8.66
CA SER A 127 28.15 -10.32 -9.23
C SER A 127 29.02 -10.99 -8.17
N ARG A 128 29.96 -11.85 -8.62
CA ARG A 128 30.95 -12.53 -7.77
C ARG A 128 31.89 -11.58 -7.02
N THR A 129 32.05 -10.34 -7.51
CA THR A 129 32.91 -9.32 -6.91
C THR A 129 32.15 -8.40 -5.96
N LEU A 130 30.92 -8.78 -5.57
CA LEU A 130 30.03 -8.03 -4.68
C LEU A 130 29.61 -6.66 -5.23
N VAL A 131 29.59 -6.53 -6.56
CA VAL A 131 28.94 -5.41 -7.25
C VAL A 131 27.52 -5.84 -7.63
N GLY A 132 26.53 -5.14 -7.12
CA GLY A 132 25.11 -5.33 -7.41
C GLY A 132 24.54 -4.28 -8.36
N VAL A 133 23.41 -4.63 -8.98
CA VAL A 133 22.57 -3.70 -9.78
C VAL A 133 21.14 -3.80 -9.26
N GLY A 134 20.46 -2.66 -9.18
CA GLY A 134 19.07 -2.57 -8.78
C GLY A 134 18.42 -1.30 -9.30
N MET A 135 17.28 -0.94 -8.73
CA MET A 135 16.61 0.34 -8.98
C MET A 135 16.61 1.20 -7.74
N ARG A 136 16.62 2.52 -7.93
CA ARG A 136 16.46 3.50 -6.86
C ARG A 136 15.42 4.55 -7.28
N SER A 137 14.53 4.90 -6.37
CA SER A 137 13.67 6.08 -6.47
C SER A 137 13.61 6.80 -5.13
N ASP A 138 13.32 8.10 -5.16
CA ASP A 138 13.04 8.93 -4.01
C ASP A 138 11.98 9.99 -4.41
N PRO A 139 11.52 10.88 -3.51
CA PRO A 139 10.41 11.77 -3.82
C PRO A 139 10.66 12.73 -4.99
N ASP A 140 11.92 13.05 -5.27
CA ASP A 140 12.35 13.98 -6.31
C ASP A 140 12.83 13.26 -7.58
N HIS A 141 13.08 11.94 -7.54
CA HIS A 141 13.65 11.18 -8.65
C HIS A 141 12.83 9.91 -8.97
N PRO A 142 12.27 9.80 -10.20
CA PRO A 142 11.71 8.56 -10.71
C PRO A 142 12.70 7.39 -10.63
N PRO A 143 12.22 6.13 -10.70
CA PRO A 143 13.10 4.97 -10.68
C PRO A 143 14.14 5.00 -11.79
N ASP A 144 15.41 4.89 -11.41
CA ASP A 144 16.56 4.71 -12.30
C ASP A 144 17.41 3.50 -11.87
N VAL A 145 18.17 2.95 -12.82
CA VAL A 145 19.08 1.83 -12.56
C VAL A 145 20.28 2.35 -11.79
N VAL A 146 20.64 1.64 -10.72
CA VAL A 146 21.78 1.96 -9.86
C VAL A 146 22.73 0.78 -9.70
N ARG A 147 24.01 1.11 -9.54
CA ARG A 147 25.07 0.20 -9.10
C ARG A 147 25.27 0.32 -7.60
N LEU A 148 25.41 -0.83 -6.94
CA LEU A 148 25.72 -0.96 -5.52
C LEU A 148 27.06 -1.67 -5.35
N ASP A 149 27.99 -1.12 -4.56
CA ASP A 149 29.14 -1.91 -4.07
C ASP A 149 28.76 -2.44 -2.68
N LEU A 150 28.64 -3.76 -2.52
CA LEU A 150 28.20 -4.35 -1.25
C LEU A 150 29.37 -4.62 -0.28
N ARG A 151 30.62 -4.35 -0.68
CA ARG A 151 31.83 -4.59 0.15
C ARG A 151 32.11 -3.46 1.12
N ARG A 152 31.86 -2.24 0.66
CA ARG A 152 31.91 -1.00 1.43
C ARG A 152 30.46 -0.58 1.46
N GLY A 153 29.87 -0.21 2.60
CA GLY A 153 28.49 0.33 2.65
C GLY A 153 28.37 1.68 1.94
N GLY A 154 28.82 1.75 0.69
CA GLY A 154 28.97 2.93 -0.14
C GLY A 154 27.67 3.26 -0.85
N GLY A 155 27.51 4.55 -1.17
CA GLY A 155 26.32 5.07 -1.82
C GLY A 155 26.01 4.42 -3.17
N LEU A 156 24.74 4.52 -3.54
CA LEU A 156 24.21 4.07 -4.82
C LEU A 156 24.77 4.96 -5.95
N THR A 157 25.33 4.35 -6.99
CA THR A 157 25.77 5.09 -8.20
C THR A 157 24.71 4.94 -9.29
N ARG A 158 24.11 6.04 -9.73
CA ARG A 158 23.16 6.05 -10.85
C ARG A 158 23.85 5.66 -12.15
N LEU A 159 23.22 4.78 -12.92
CA LEU A 159 23.74 4.25 -14.20
C LEU A 159 22.93 4.71 -15.40
N THR A 160 21.68 5.14 -15.18
CA THR A 160 20.77 5.60 -16.22
C THR A 160 20.14 6.91 -15.83
N ASP A 161 19.67 7.64 -16.83
CA ASP A 161 18.98 8.92 -16.68
C ASP A 161 17.65 8.91 -17.45
N VAL A 162 16.84 7.86 -17.27
CA VAL A 162 15.71 7.54 -18.17
C VAL A 162 14.65 8.65 -18.21
N ASN A 163 14.55 9.46 -17.14
CA ASN A 163 13.50 10.46 -16.99
C ASN A 163 14.01 11.91 -17.04
N ASP A 164 15.31 12.12 -17.23
CA ASP A 164 15.90 13.46 -17.13
C ASP A 164 15.41 14.40 -18.23
N ASP A 165 15.21 13.91 -19.46
CA ASP A 165 14.73 14.71 -20.57
C ASP A 165 13.29 15.21 -20.36
N VAL A 166 12.42 14.38 -19.81
CA VAL A 166 11.03 14.73 -19.49
C VAL A 166 10.95 15.70 -18.30
N LEU A 167 11.90 15.63 -17.36
CA LEU A 167 11.88 16.42 -16.12
C LEU A 167 12.80 17.65 -16.12
N ALA A 168 13.74 17.78 -17.06
CA ALA A 168 14.82 18.80 -17.05
C ALA A 168 14.34 20.24 -16.83
N ASN A 169 13.14 20.58 -17.28
CA ASN A 169 12.56 21.93 -17.18
C ASN A 169 11.26 21.95 -16.37
N LYS A 170 11.07 20.97 -15.48
CA LYS A 170 9.90 20.86 -14.61
C LYS A 170 10.28 21.21 -13.19
N ARG A 171 9.45 22.03 -12.54
CA ARG A 171 9.53 22.23 -11.09
C ARG A 171 8.68 21.16 -10.42
N LEU A 172 9.32 20.25 -9.72
CA LEU A 172 8.62 19.21 -8.96
C LEU A 172 8.00 19.76 -7.68
N ALA A 173 6.93 19.10 -7.26
CA ALA A 173 6.30 19.27 -5.97
C ALA A 173 7.24 18.80 -4.86
N LYS A 174 7.11 19.39 -3.66
CA LYS A 174 7.92 19.02 -2.50
C LYS A 174 7.15 18.12 -1.56
N VAL A 175 7.76 17.01 -1.18
CA VAL A 175 7.21 16.02 -0.26
C VAL A 175 7.78 16.28 1.14
N GLU A 176 6.89 16.49 2.11
CA GLU A 176 7.21 16.66 3.53
C GLU A 176 6.68 15.45 4.30
N GLU A 177 7.54 14.80 5.10
CA GLU A 177 7.09 13.78 6.06
C GLU A 177 6.32 14.43 7.22
N VAL A 178 5.25 13.76 7.65
CA VAL A 178 4.48 14.15 8.83
C VAL A 178 4.22 12.92 9.72
N TRP A 179 4.33 13.12 11.03
CA TRP A 179 3.93 12.17 12.04
C TRP A 179 2.89 12.81 12.96
N TYR A 180 1.86 12.06 13.31
CA TYR A 180 0.79 12.55 14.17
C TYR A 180 0.25 11.43 15.07
N GLY A 181 -0.40 11.84 16.17
CA GLY A 181 -1.10 10.92 17.06
C GLY A 181 -2.51 10.62 16.56
N SER A 182 -3.02 9.43 16.89
CA SER A 182 -4.37 8.98 16.56
C SER A 182 -5.03 8.30 17.78
N SER A 183 -6.20 7.71 17.59
CA SER A 183 -6.94 7.01 18.63
C SER A 183 -6.11 5.91 19.29
N ALA A 184 -6.40 5.63 20.57
CA ALA A 184 -5.68 4.66 21.40
C ALA A 184 -4.14 4.87 21.48
N GLY A 185 -3.67 6.12 21.28
CA GLY A 185 -2.25 6.47 21.38
C GLY A 185 -1.41 6.02 20.19
N ALA A 186 -2.04 5.59 19.09
CA ALA A 186 -1.33 5.21 17.88
C ALA A 186 -0.53 6.39 17.31
N ARG A 187 0.65 6.11 16.75
CA ARG A 187 1.49 7.09 16.07
C ARG A 187 1.58 6.72 14.60
N VAL A 188 1.09 7.60 13.74
CA VAL A 188 0.87 7.33 12.31
C VAL A 188 1.81 8.18 11.47
N GLN A 189 2.38 7.58 10.43
CA GLN A 189 3.23 8.28 9.45
C GLN A 189 2.43 8.61 8.20
N GLY A 190 2.69 9.78 7.64
CA GLY A 190 2.24 10.15 6.31
C GLY A 190 3.17 11.17 5.69
N TRP A 191 2.76 11.67 4.53
CA TRP A 191 3.50 12.65 3.77
C TRP A 191 2.55 13.63 3.10
N ILE A 192 3.05 14.84 2.90
CA ILE A 192 2.34 15.95 2.29
C ILE A 192 3.09 16.35 1.03
N VAL A 193 2.45 16.21 -0.12
CA VAL A 193 2.95 16.70 -1.41
C VAL A 193 2.41 18.11 -1.62
N LYS A 194 3.32 19.09 -1.63
CA LYS A 194 2.99 20.51 -1.79
C LYS A 194 3.21 20.96 -3.23
N PRO A 195 2.26 21.71 -3.82
CA PRO A 195 2.39 22.27 -5.16
C PRO A 195 3.75 22.95 -5.43
N PRO A 196 4.27 22.88 -6.67
CA PRO A 196 5.38 23.70 -7.10
C PRO A 196 5.08 25.19 -6.85
N GLY A 197 5.97 25.90 -6.14
CA GLY A 197 5.74 27.30 -5.78
C GLY A 197 4.76 27.50 -4.62
N PHE A 198 4.57 26.49 -3.77
CA PHE A 198 3.74 26.56 -2.57
C PHE A 198 4.05 27.79 -1.70
N GLU A 199 3.01 28.54 -1.39
CA GLU A 199 2.99 29.68 -0.48
C GLU A 199 2.10 29.35 0.74
N PRO A 200 2.64 29.36 1.98
CA PRO A 200 1.87 29.02 3.19
C PRO A 200 0.64 29.90 3.45
N ALA A 201 0.62 31.13 2.95
CA ALA A 201 -0.48 32.07 3.15
C ALA A 201 -1.70 31.78 2.25
N ARG A 202 -1.54 30.97 1.20
CA ARG A 202 -2.63 30.61 0.27
C ARG A 202 -3.37 29.37 0.77
N LYS A 203 -4.65 29.26 0.39
CA LYS A 203 -5.49 28.08 0.68
C LYS A 203 -5.53 27.15 -0.54
N TYR A 204 -5.21 25.88 -0.32
CA TYR A 204 -5.14 24.85 -1.35
C TYR A 204 -6.21 23.77 -1.14
N PRO A 205 -6.80 23.23 -2.23
CA PRO A 205 -7.57 22.02 -2.12
C PRO A 205 -6.70 20.86 -1.62
N LEU A 206 -7.29 19.95 -0.85
CA LEU A 206 -6.61 18.77 -0.30
C LEU A 206 -7.15 17.49 -0.96
N ILE A 207 -6.27 16.57 -1.35
CA ILE A 207 -6.63 15.20 -1.69
C ILE A 207 -6.03 14.29 -0.61
N LEU A 208 -6.87 13.53 0.09
CA LEU A 208 -6.44 12.37 0.86
C LEU A 208 -6.40 11.17 -0.09
N GLU A 209 -5.21 10.67 -0.40
CA GLU A 209 -5.03 9.45 -1.19
C GLU A 209 -4.65 8.27 -0.30
N ILE A 210 -5.40 7.18 -0.38
CA ILE A 210 -5.30 6.00 0.49
C ILE A 210 -4.77 4.81 -0.32
N HIS A 211 -3.75 4.12 0.18
CA HIS A 211 -3.17 2.98 -0.54
C HIS A 211 -4.08 1.75 -0.51
N GLY A 212 -3.90 0.85 -1.48
CA GLY A 212 -4.49 -0.50 -1.49
C GLY A 212 -3.83 -1.41 -0.44
N GLY A 213 -4.41 -2.60 -0.22
CA GLY A 213 -3.96 -3.51 0.83
C GLY A 213 -5.15 -4.21 1.51
N PRO A 214 -5.22 -4.24 2.86
CA PRO A 214 -4.65 -3.24 3.77
C PRO A 214 -3.18 -3.44 4.14
N PHE A 215 -2.67 -4.66 3.98
CA PHE A 215 -1.28 -5.02 4.28
C PHE A 215 -0.32 -4.56 3.16
N ALA A 216 -0.12 -3.25 3.07
CA ALA A 216 0.84 -2.60 2.18
C ALA A 216 1.38 -1.33 2.83
N MET A 217 2.26 -0.61 2.15
CA MET A 217 2.87 0.62 2.66
C MET A 217 3.07 1.61 1.51
N TYR A 218 2.52 2.82 1.62
CA TYR A 218 3.05 3.94 0.86
C TYR A 218 4.51 4.19 1.24
N ASN A 219 5.32 4.44 0.22
CA ASN A 219 6.73 4.69 0.39
C ASN A 219 7.12 6.04 -0.21
N VAL A 220 8.41 6.35 -0.12
CA VAL A 220 8.98 7.62 -0.57
C VAL A 220 9.39 7.61 -2.04
N ALA A 221 9.06 6.58 -2.83
CA ALA A 221 9.32 6.60 -4.26
C ALA A 221 8.53 7.71 -4.95
N PHE A 222 9.06 8.18 -6.08
CA PHE A 222 8.41 9.16 -6.92
C PHE A 222 7.05 8.65 -7.41
N SER A 223 6.01 9.48 -7.26
CA SER A 223 4.68 9.22 -7.78
C SER A 223 4.29 10.27 -8.81
N TYR A 224 4.17 9.85 -10.07
CA TYR A 224 3.66 10.74 -11.13
C TYR A 224 2.28 11.29 -10.79
N MET A 225 1.39 10.47 -10.22
CA MET A 225 0.05 10.89 -9.83
C MET A 225 0.07 12.03 -8.81
N PHE A 226 0.93 11.93 -7.80
CA PHE A 226 1.02 12.97 -6.76
C PHE A 226 1.66 14.24 -7.30
N GLN A 227 2.70 14.10 -8.13
CA GLN A 227 3.32 15.23 -8.82
C GLN A 227 2.34 15.93 -9.77
N ASN A 228 1.50 15.17 -10.48
CA ASN A 228 0.48 15.71 -11.37
C ASN A 228 -0.63 16.44 -10.60
N PHE A 229 -1.14 15.87 -9.51
CA PHE A 229 -2.11 16.57 -8.65
C PHE A 229 -1.50 17.85 -8.05
N ALA A 230 -0.27 17.79 -7.54
CA ALA A 230 0.40 18.96 -6.98
C ALA A 230 0.69 20.04 -8.03
N ALA A 231 1.07 19.66 -9.25
CA ALA A 231 1.22 20.59 -10.37
C ALA A 231 -0.11 21.29 -10.74
N ASN A 232 -1.25 20.66 -10.46
CA ASN A 232 -2.59 21.22 -10.62
C ASN A 232 -3.11 21.93 -9.35
N GLY A 233 -2.23 22.27 -8.41
CA GLY A 233 -2.54 23.11 -7.26
C GLY A 233 -3.17 22.39 -6.06
N TYR A 234 -3.19 21.06 -6.06
CA TYR A 234 -3.65 20.27 -4.92
C TYR A 234 -2.52 20.02 -3.92
N VAL A 235 -2.82 20.13 -2.64
CA VAL A 235 -2.03 19.44 -1.61
C VAL A 235 -2.49 17.98 -1.60
N VAL A 236 -1.55 17.03 -1.62
CA VAL A 236 -1.86 15.60 -1.46
C VAL A 236 -1.37 15.14 -0.10
N LEU A 237 -2.25 14.53 0.68
CA LEU A 237 -1.91 13.79 1.88
C LEU A 237 -2.01 12.30 1.55
N TYR A 238 -0.94 11.55 1.81
CA TYR A 238 -0.97 10.10 1.78
C TYR A 238 -0.35 9.54 3.05
N VAL A 239 -0.94 8.47 3.57
CA VAL A 239 -0.77 8.01 4.95
C VAL A 239 -0.62 6.50 4.96
N ASN A 240 0.15 5.99 5.92
CA ASN A 240 0.17 4.57 6.29
C ASN A 240 -0.62 4.36 7.60
N PRO A 241 -1.95 4.18 7.54
CA PRO A 241 -2.76 3.91 8.74
C PRO A 241 -2.46 2.52 9.32
N ARG A 242 -2.92 2.25 10.54
CA ARG A 242 -2.89 0.89 11.12
C ARG A 242 -3.40 -0.14 10.11
N GLY A 243 -2.76 -1.30 10.04
CA GLY A 243 -2.86 -2.22 8.91
C GLY A 243 -1.69 -2.18 7.95
N SER A 244 -0.98 -1.05 7.86
CA SER A 244 0.15 -0.92 6.94
C SER A 244 1.35 -1.80 7.30
N THR A 245 2.05 -2.32 6.29
CA THR A 245 3.33 -3.03 6.46
C THR A 245 4.48 -2.04 6.69
N GLY A 246 5.65 -2.54 7.10
CA GLY A 246 6.84 -1.71 7.36
C GLY A 246 6.86 -1.00 8.72
N TYR A 247 5.90 -1.28 9.59
CA TYR A 247 5.82 -0.80 10.98
C TYR A 247 5.86 -1.93 12.03
N GLY A 248 5.78 -3.18 11.57
CA GLY A 248 5.83 -4.38 12.39
C GLY A 248 4.46 -5.00 12.66
N ASP A 249 4.47 -6.24 13.13
CA ASP A 249 3.26 -7.08 13.29
C ASP A 249 2.19 -6.43 14.16
N ALA A 250 2.58 -5.72 15.23
CA ALA A 250 1.64 -5.05 16.12
C ALA A 250 0.85 -3.93 15.40
N PHE A 251 1.47 -3.23 14.45
CA PHE A 251 0.82 -2.14 13.72
C PHE A 251 -0.05 -2.67 12.57
N SER A 252 0.42 -3.69 11.86
CA SER A 252 -0.36 -4.33 10.79
C SER A 252 -1.59 -5.07 11.33
N ASN A 253 -1.46 -5.77 12.48
CA ASN A 253 -2.57 -6.50 13.08
C ASN A 253 -3.48 -5.64 13.97
N ALA A 254 -3.25 -4.33 14.05
CA ALA A 254 -4.16 -3.45 14.79
C ALA A 254 -5.56 -3.34 14.13
N ILE A 255 -5.72 -3.85 12.91
CA ILE A 255 -7.00 -3.99 12.18
C ILE A 255 -7.46 -5.46 12.08
N ASP A 256 -6.84 -6.39 12.82
CA ASP A 256 -7.18 -7.81 12.78
C ASP A 256 -8.67 -8.01 13.11
N HIS A 257 -9.40 -8.62 12.19
CA HIS A 257 -10.86 -8.75 12.23
C HIS A 257 -11.65 -7.44 12.48
N ASN A 258 -11.06 -6.28 12.11
CA ASN A 258 -11.62 -4.96 12.37
C ASN A 258 -11.26 -3.98 11.23
N TYR A 259 -11.51 -4.42 9.98
CA TYR A 259 -11.20 -3.69 8.76
C TYR A 259 -12.46 -3.51 7.89
N PRO A 260 -12.89 -2.27 7.59
CA PRO A 260 -12.43 -1.00 8.15
C PRO A 260 -12.72 -0.86 9.65
N GLY A 261 -11.89 -0.08 10.35
CA GLY A 261 -12.04 0.19 11.78
C GLY A 261 -11.10 1.31 12.23
N PRO A 262 -10.07 1.05 13.05
CA PRO A 262 -9.20 2.08 13.62
C PRO A 262 -8.34 2.83 12.59
N ASP A 263 -8.17 2.27 11.40
CA ASP A 263 -7.54 2.92 10.25
C ASP A 263 -8.34 4.12 9.73
N TYR A 264 -9.66 4.16 9.90
CA TYR A 264 -10.47 5.36 9.66
C TYR A 264 -10.02 6.54 10.55
N ASP A 265 -9.81 6.29 11.85
CA ASP A 265 -9.36 7.32 12.79
C ASP A 265 -7.99 7.87 12.39
N ASP A 266 -7.08 6.98 11.96
CA ASP A 266 -5.74 7.33 11.51
C ASP A 266 -5.76 8.24 10.27
N LEU A 267 -6.69 7.98 9.34
CA LEU A 267 -6.89 8.82 8.17
C LEU A 267 -7.47 10.19 8.55
N MET A 268 -8.46 10.24 9.43
CA MET A 268 -9.07 11.50 9.86
C MET A 268 -8.12 12.37 10.69
N ALA A 269 -7.34 11.75 11.58
CA ALA A 269 -6.29 12.43 12.35
C ALA A 269 -5.22 13.04 11.42
N GLY A 270 -4.88 12.36 10.32
CA GLY A 270 -3.98 12.90 9.30
C GLY A 270 -4.54 14.12 8.60
N VAL A 271 -5.82 14.06 8.20
CA VAL A 271 -6.52 15.22 7.61
C VAL A 271 -6.54 16.40 8.58
N ASP A 272 -6.82 16.16 9.86
CA ASP A 272 -6.79 17.18 10.91
C ASP A 272 -5.40 17.80 11.08
N ALA A 273 -4.35 16.98 11.09
CA ALA A 273 -2.97 17.44 11.20
C ALA A 273 -2.58 18.37 10.03
N VAL A 274 -3.01 18.06 8.80
CA VAL A 274 -2.73 18.91 7.63
C VAL A 274 -3.58 20.18 7.63
N ILE A 275 -4.86 20.11 8.03
CA ILE A 275 -5.70 21.29 8.21
C ILE A 275 -5.09 22.24 9.25
N GLY A 276 -4.57 21.71 10.36
CA GLY A 276 -3.92 22.48 11.43
C GLY A 276 -2.71 23.29 10.97
N LYS A 277 -2.10 22.96 9.82
CA LYS A 277 -1.02 23.76 9.22
C LYS A 277 -1.51 25.05 8.55
N GLY A 278 -2.82 25.25 8.44
CA GLY A 278 -3.42 26.55 8.11
C GLY A 278 -3.54 26.88 6.62
N TYR A 279 -3.09 26.01 5.71
CA TYR A 279 -3.12 26.27 4.26
C TYR A 279 -4.13 25.41 3.50
N VAL A 280 -4.96 24.62 4.17
CA VAL A 280 -6.02 23.81 3.52
C VAL A 280 -7.29 24.63 3.34
N ASP A 281 -7.86 24.59 2.14
CA ASP A 281 -9.24 25.00 1.87
C ASP A 281 -10.19 23.86 2.24
N THR A 282 -10.80 23.94 3.42
CA THR A 282 -11.72 22.92 3.94
C THR A 282 -13.01 22.77 3.12
N THR A 283 -13.30 23.71 2.20
CA THR A 283 -14.43 23.59 1.26
C THR A 283 -14.09 22.75 0.04
N ARG A 284 -12.81 22.44 -0.19
CA ARG A 284 -12.30 21.65 -1.32
C ARG A 284 -11.35 20.55 -0.85
N MET A 285 -11.90 19.63 -0.06
CA MET A 285 -11.22 18.40 0.34
C MET A 285 -11.79 17.21 -0.42
N TYR A 286 -10.93 16.31 -0.87
CA TYR A 286 -11.28 15.15 -1.66
C TYR A 286 -10.64 13.89 -1.07
N VAL A 287 -11.29 12.74 -1.23
CA VAL A 287 -10.75 11.44 -0.80
C VAL A 287 -10.73 10.47 -1.97
N SER A 288 -9.67 9.67 -2.07
CA SER A 288 -9.50 8.69 -3.14
C SER A 288 -8.63 7.53 -2.69
N GLY A 289 -8.85 6.38 -3.30
CA GLY A 289 -8.04 5.18 -3.14
C GLY A 289 -8.55 4.07 -4.06
N CYS A 290 -7.68 3.10 -4.32
CA CYS A 290 -8.05 1.87 -5.05
C CYS A 290 -7.89 0.65 -4.14
N SER A 291 -8.68 -0.41 -4.35
CA SER A 291 -8.56 -1.67 -3.62
C SER A 291 -8.88 -1.47 -2.15
N GLY A 292 -7.99 -1.85 -1.22
CA GLY A 292 -8.10 -1.45 0.20
C GLY A 292 -8.33 0.05 0.41
N GLY A 293 -7.71 0.90 -0.42
CA GLY A 293 -7.96 2.34 -0.39
C GLY A 293 -9.34 2.71 -0.92
N GLY A 294 -9.93 1.90 -1.80
CA GLY A 294 -11.31 1.99 -2.24
C GLY A 294 -12.28 1.65 -1.11
N VAL A 295 -12.01 0.58 -0.34
CA VAL A 295 -12.76 0.22 0.88
C VAL A 295 -12.78 1.39 1.87
N LEU A 296 -11.61 1.96 2.14
CA LEU A 296 -11.48 3.07 3.09
C LEU A 296 -12.04 4.37 2.54
N SER A 297 -11.96 4.62 1.23
CA SER A 297 -12.57 5.82 0.62
C SER A 297 -14.09 5.78 0.70
N SER A 298 -14.72 4.63 0.42
CA SER A 298 -16.18 4.47 0.58
C SER A 298 -16.60 4.51 2.05
N TRP A 299 -15.80 3.92 2.94
CA TRP A 299 -16.04 3.98 4.38
C TRP A 299 -15.98 5.42 4.91
N VAL A 300 -14.95 6.18 4.54
CA VAL A 300 -14.78 7.57 4.95
C VAL A 300 -16.00 8.41 4.60
N ILE A 301 -16.51 8.34 3.36
CA ILE A 301 -17.67 9.15 2.96
C ILE A 301 -19.00 8.67 3.55
N GLY A 302 -19.05 7.44 4.09
CA GLY A 302 -20.17 6.94 4.89
C GLY A 302 -20.15 7.46 6.33
N HIS A 303 -19.00 7.91 6.84
CA HIS A 303 -18.82 8.29 8.25
C HIS A 303 -18.56 9.78 8.45
N THR A 304 -18.33 10.54 7.38
CA THR A 304 -18.14 11.99 7.48
C THR A 304 -18.58 12.75 6.23
N GLY A 305 -19.15 13.94 6.43
CA GLY A 305 -19.49 14.90 5.37
C GLY A 305 -18.36 15.88 5.05
N ARG A 306 -17.12 15.63 5.51
CA ARG A 306 -16.00 16.58 5.41
C ARG A 306 -15.53 16.82 3.97
N PHE A 307 -15.64 15.82 3.10
CA PHE A 307 -15.13 15.84 1.73
C PHE A 307 -16.16 16.35 0.73
N ALA A 308 -15.72 17.23 -0.17
CA ALA A 308 -16.51 17.83 -1.24
C ALA A 308 -16.83 16.85 -2.37
N ALA A 309 -15.93 15.90 -2.64
CA ALA A 309 -16.15 14.79 -3.55
C ALA A 309 -15.19 13.63 -3.22
N ALA A 310 -15.53 12.43 -3.70
CA ALA A 310 -14.70 11.24 -3.58
C ALA A 310 -14.47 10.59 -4.95
N ALA A 311 -13.32 9.90 -5.10
CA ALA A 311 -13.05 8.96 -6.17
C ALA A 311 -12.76 7.58 -5.58
N VAL A 312 -13.79 6.72 -5.55
CA VAL A 312 -13.72 5.37 -5.02
C VAL A 312 -13.36 4.42 -6.16
N ARG A 313 -12.16 3.84 -6.13
CA ARG A 313 -11.61 3.06 -7.26
C ARG A 313 -11.45 1.59 -6.88
N CYS A 314 -11.71 0.68 -7.81
CA CYS A 314 -11.64 -0.78 -7.62
C CYS A 314 -12.01 -1.27 -6.19
N PRO A 315 -13.17 -0.86 -5.61
CA PRO A 315 -13.44 -1.00 -4.18
C PRO A 315 -13.96 -2.39 -3.80
N VAL A 316 -13.88 -2.73 -2.51
CA VAL A 316 -14.78 -3.69 -1.86
C VAL A 316 -15.85 -2.89 -1.11
N ILE A 317 -17.11 -3.24 -1.32
CA ILE A 317 -18.29 -2.48 -0.89
C ILE A 317 -19.20 -3.35 -0.02
N ASP A 318 -19.43 -4.60 -0.44
CA ASP A 318 -20.15 -5.63 0.29
C ASP A 318 -19.25 -6.86 0.42
N TRP A 319 -18.82 -7.14 1.66
CA TRP A 319 -17.93 -8.25 1.94
C TRP A 319 -18.57 -9.62 1.66
N ILE A 320 -19.90 -9.73 1.75
CA ILE A 320 -20.62 -10.97 1.48
C ILE A 320 -20.58 -11.27 -0.02
N SER A 321 -20.96 -10.32 -0.86
CA SER A 321 -20.92 -10.51 -2.32
C SER A 321 -19.48 -10.66 -2.83
N MET A 322 -18.54 -9.92 -2.25
CA MET A 322 -17.10 -10.04 -2.52
C MET A 322 -16.59 -11.47 -2.33
N ALA A 323 -16.91 -12.10 -1.20
CA ALA A 323 -16.46 -13.47 -0.89
C ALA A 323 -16.90 -14.50 -1.93
N GLY A 324 -18.02 -14.26 -2.63
CA GLY A 324 -18.52 -15.13 -3.70
C GLY A 324 -17.98 -14.82 -5.09
N GLN A 325 -17.40 -13.64 -5.32
CA GLN A 325 -17.03 -13.15 -6.65
C GLN A 325 -15.51 -13.07 -6.89
N THR A 326 -14.73 -12.85 -5.84
CA THR A 326 -13.28 -12.58 -5.95
C THR A 326 -12.44 -13.83 -6.29
N ASP A 327 -11.25 -13.61 -6.85
CA ASP A 327 -10.20 -14.64 -7.03
C ASP A 327 -9.47 -15.02 -5.73
N ILE A 328 -9.73 -14.32 -4.62
CA ILE A 328 -9.12 -14.55 -3.31
C ILE A 328 -10.14 -14.79 -2.17
N PRO A 329 -11.10 -15.71 -2.30
CA PRO A 329 -12.18 -15.86 -1.32
C PRO A 329 -11.63 -16.18 0.08
N LEU A 330 -10.59 -17.00 0.17
CA LEU A 330 -9.98 -17.36 1.45
C LEU A 330 -9.34 -16.16 2.18
N PHE A 331 -8.81 -15.17 1.45
CA PHE A 331 -8.34 -13.91 2.02
C PHE A 331 -9.53 -13.11 2.56
N THR A 332 -10.62 -13.04 1.80
CA THR A 332 -11.82 -12.34 2.26
C THR A 332 -12.38 -12.95 3.56
N TYR A 333 -12.49 -14.28 3.64
CA TYR A 333 -12.93 -14.96 4.86
C TYR A 333 -11.97 -14.76 6.05
N SER A 334 -10.68 -14.47 5.84
CA SER A 334 -9.76 -14.29 6.97
C SER A 334 -10.00 -13.01 7.75
N PHE A 335 -10.72 -12.03 7.20
CA PHE A 335 -11.06 -10.78 7.91
C PHE A 335 -12.20 -10.93 8.91
N PHE A 336 -12.82 -12.10 9.00
CA PHE A 336 -13.99 -12.32 9.85
C PHE A 336 -13.83 -13.57 10.69
N HIS A 337 -14.36 -13.55 11.91
CA HIS A 337 -14.22 -14.66 12.85
C HIS A 337 -15.02 -15.90 12.39
N GLN A 338 -16.16 -15.68 11.74
CA GLN A 338 -17.04 -16.72 11.25
C GLN A 338 -17.51 -16.41 9.83
N ALA A 339 -17.97 -17.44 9.11
CA ALA A 339 -18.53 -17.25 7.78
C ALA A 339 -19.85 -16.45 7.85
N PHE A 340 -20.18 -15.73 6.78
CA PHE A 340 -21.34 -14.83 6.75
C PHE A 340 -22.69 -15.52 6.95
N TRP A 341 -22.83 -16.83 6.71
CA TRP A 341 -24.07 -17.56 6.99
C TRP A 341 -24.22 -17.90 8.48
N ASP A 342 -23.12 -17.94 9.23
CA ASP A 342 -23.11 -18.18 10.68
C ASP A 342 -23.18 -16.85 11.46
N LYS A 343 -22.47 -15.81 10.98
CA LYS A 343 -22.45 -14.48 11.60
C LYS A 343 -22.57 -13.34 10.58
N PRO A 344 -23.74 -13.15 9.94
CA PRO A 344 -23.92 -12.13 8.90
C PRO A 344 -23.69 -10.71 9.41
N ASP A 345 -24.08 -10.41 10.65
CA ASP A 345 -23.99 -9.05 11.21
C ASP A 345 -22.55 -8.49 11.21
N GLU A 346 -21.55 -9.34 11.44
CA GLU A 346 -20.13 -8.95 11.47
C GLU A 346 -19.67 -8.48 10.08
N TRP A 347 -20.06 -9.22 9.03
CA TRP A 347 -19.74 -8.90 7.65
C TRP A 347 -20.46 -7.63 7.16
N LEU A 348 -21.73 -7.49 7.54
CA LEU A 348 -22.54 -6.32 7.21
C LEU A 348 -22.03 -5.07 7.92
N ALA A 349 -21.55 -5.18 9.17
CA ALA A 349 -21.01 -4.06 9.92
C ALA A 349 -19.82 -3.39 9.23
N HIS A 350 -18.95 -4.17 8.57
CA HIS A 350 -17.78 -3.66 7.84
C HIS A 350 -18.04 -3.37 6.35
N SER A 351 -19.26 -3.56 5.86
CA SER A 351 -19.63 -3.34 4.46
C SER A 351 -20.09 -1.89 4.24
N SER A 352 -19.35 -1.14 3.42
CA SER A 352 -19.69 0.26 3.08
C SER A 352 -21.07 0.41 2.45
N LEU A 353 -21.60 -0.65 1.82
CA LEU A 353 -22.97 -0.67 1.28
C LEU A 353 -24.01 -0.34 2.37
N MET A 354 -23.81 -0.84 3.59
CA MET A 354 -24.72 -0.61 4.72
C MET A 354 -24.66 0.83 5.23
N GLN A 355 -23.62 1.58 4.86
CA GLN A 355 -23.39 2.97 5.27
C GLN A 355 -23.86 3.99 4.23
N VAL A 356 -24.35 3.54 3.06
CA VAL A 356 -24.82 4.43 1.98
C VAL A 356 -25.92 5.39 2.44
N GLY A 357 -26.69 5.01 3.46
CA GLY A 357 -27.70 5.88 4.07
C GLY A 357 -27.17 7.20 4.68
N HIS A 358 -25.87 7.27 4.95
CA HIS A 358 -25.18 8.44 5.51
C HIS A 358 -24.38 9.22 4.46
N VAL A 359 -24.18 8.66 3.27
CA VAL A 359 -23.35 9.27 2.23
C VAL A 359 -24.07 10.49 1.63
N THR A 360 -23.38 11.62 1.66
CA THR A 360 -23.81 12.87 1.00
C THR A 360 -22.79 13.36 -0.03
N THR A 361 -21.58 12.79 -0.02
CA THR A 361 -20.46 13.23 -0.86
C THR A 361 -20.63 12.75 -2.31
N PRO A 362 -20.60 13.67 -3.30
CA PRO A 362 -20.53 13.32 -4.72
C PRO A 362 -19.39 12.33 -5.03
N THR A 363 -19.72 11.20 -5.65
CA THR A 363 -18.79 10.07 -5.78
C THR A 363 -18.54 9.68 -7.24
N LEU A 364 -17.26 9.69 -7.64
CA LEU A 364 -16.77 9.07 -8.86
C LEU A 364 -16.35 7.63 -8.55
N LEU A 365 -16.85 6.67 -9.33
CA LEU A 365 -16.54 5.25 -9.21
C LEU A 365 -15.72 4.81 -10.43
N MET A 366 -14.64 4.04 -10.23
CA MET A 366 -13.72 3.68 -11.31
C MET A 366 -13.18 2.25 -11.15
N THR A 367 -13.51 1.35 -12.08
CA THR A 367 -13.11 -0.07 -11.98
C THR A 367 -12.86 -0.67 -13.37
N GLY A 368 -11.88 -1.55 -13.47
CA GLY A 368 -11.60 -2.33 -14.68
C GLY A 368 -12.65 -3.42 -14.91
N GLU A 369 -13.09 -3.62 -16.15
CA GLU A 369 -14.10 -4.64 -16.46
C GLU A 369 -13.63 -6.08 -16.25
N LEU A 370 -12.31 -6.30 -16.25
CA LEU A 370 -11.68 -7.61 -16.05
C LEU A 370 -11.15 -7.78 -14.62
N ASP A 371 -11.50 -6.88 -13.70
CA ASP A 371 -11.07 -6.99 -12.29
C ASP A 371 -11.68 -8.25 -11.67
N ARG A 372 -10.81 -9.20 -11.30
CA ARG A 372 -11.19 -10.42 -10.56
C ARG A 372 -10.85 -10.31 -9.07
N ARG A 373 -10.07 -9.29 -8.69
CA ARG A 373 -9.60 -9.07 -7.32
C ARG A 373 -10.66 -8.35 -6.52
N THR A 374 -11.17 -7.23 -7.04
CA THR A 374 -12.35 -6.52 -6.52
C THR A 374 -13.38 -6.38 -7.64
N PRO A 375 -14.16 -7.44 -7.89
CA PRO A 375 -14.98 -7.54 -9.10
C PRO A 375 -15.96 -6.39 -9.29
N ILE A 376 -16.25 -6.07 -10.55
CA ILE A 376 -17.07 -4.92 -10.94
C ILE A 376 -18.46 -4.83 -10.24
N PRO A 377 -19.15 -5.92 -9.85
CA PRO A 377 -20.39 -5.81 -9.09
C PRO A 377 -20.25 -5.01 -7.79
N GLN A 378 -19.09 -5.02 -7.13
CA GLN A 378 -18.84 -4.17 -5.95
C GLN A 378 -19.06 -2.69 -6.29
N THR A 379 -18.61 -2.26 -7.46
CA THR A 379 -18.75 -0.88 -7.93
C THR A 379 -20.19 -0.59 -8.36
N GLU A 380 -20.83 -1.54 -9.02
CA GLU A 380 -22.22 -1.43 -9.48
C GLU A 380 -23.21 -1.34 -8.31
N GLU A 381 -23.03 -2.15 -7.26
CA GLU A 381 -23.84 -2.13 -6.04
C GLU A 381 -23.79 -0.76 -5.37
N PHE A 382 -22.60 -0.20 -5.18
CA PHE A 382 -22.45 1.15 -4.60
C PHE A 382 -23.03 2.23 -5.51
N TYR A 383 -22.77 2.16 -6.82
CA TYR A 383 -23.33 3.11 -7.77
C TYR A 383 -24.86 3.13 -7.70
N ALA A 384 -25.50 1.96 -7.78
CA ALA A 384 -26.95 1.83 -7.71
C ALA A 384 -27.50 2.40 -6.40
N ALA A 385 -26.90 2.05 -5.25
CA ALA A 385 -27.33 2.54 -3.95
C ALA A 385 -27.20 4.07 -3.81
N LEU A 386 -26.09 4.66 -4.29
CA LEU A 386 -25.90 6.11 -4.33
C LEU A 386 -26.95 6.81 -5.20
N LYS A 387 -27.28 6.22 -6.37
CA LYS A 387 -28.30 6.75 -7.27
C LYS A 387 -29.69 6.71 -6.64
N VAL A 388 -30.04 5.64 -5.93
CA VAL A 388 -31.29 5.55 -5.15
C VAL A 388 -31.35 6.61 -4.06
N ARG A 389 -30.21 6.89 -3.39
CA ARG A 389 -30.11 7.97 -2.40
C ARG A 389 -30.12 9.39 -2.98
N GLY A 390 -30.09 9.54 -4.29
CA GLY A 390 -29.99 10.85 -4.95
C GLY A 390 -28.62 11.50 -4.80
N VAL A 391 -27.58 10.76 -4.40
CA VAL A 391 -26.21 11.28 -4.34
C VAL A 391 -25.67 11.42 -5.77
N PRO A 392 -25.06 12.56 -6.15
CA PRO A 392 -24.42 12.69 -7.45
C PRO A 392 -23.32 11.65 -7.62
N ALA A 393 -23.50 10.73 -8.56
CA ALA A 393 -22.57 9.64 -8.82
C ALA A 393 -22.33 9.42 -10.32
N VAL A 394 -21.08 9.13 -10.67
CA VAL A 394 -20.64 8.69 -12.01
C VAL A 394 -19.84 7.39 -11.85
N MET A 395 -20.10 6.41 -12.69
CA MET A 395 -19.33 5.16 -12.75
C MET A 395 -18.59 5.07 -14.08
N LEU A 396 -17.27 4.91 -14.00
CA LEU A 396 -16.38 4.69 -15.13
C LEU A 396 -15.93 3.24 -15.13
N ARG A 397 -16.32 2.53 -16.18
CA ARG A 397 -15.88 1.16 -16.46
C ARG A 397 -14.70 1.24 -17.42
N PHE A 398 -13.57 0.65 -17.06
CA PHE A 398 -12.36 0.68 -17.86
C PHE A 398 -12.21 -0.62 -18.67
N ASN A 399 -12.40 -0.52 -19.98
CA ASN A 399 -12.33 -1.68 -20.87
C ASN A 399 -10.90 -2.24 -20.97
N ASP A 400 -10.81 -3.56 -20.89
CA ASP A 400 -9.60 -4.37 -20.81
C ASP A 400 -8.60 -3.92 -19.73
N GLU A 401 -9.10 -3.36 -18.61
CA GLU A 401 -8.33 -3.21 -17.37
C GLU A 401 -8.72 -4.30 -16.37
N TYR A 402 -7.73 -4.75 -15.59
CA TYR A 402 -7.90 -5.72 -14.51
C TYR A 402 -8.03 -4.98 -13.17
N HIS A 403 -7.35 -5.45 -12.12
CA HIS A 403 -7.27 -4.74 -10.86
C HIS A 403 -6.46 -3.45 -10.98
N GLY A 404 -7.11 -2.32 -10.78
CA GLY A 404 -6.57 -0.99 -11.06
C GLY A 404 -6.97 -0.44 -12.44
N THR A 405 -6.29 0.62 -12.89
CA THR A 405 -6.62 1.34 -14.14
C THR A 405 -5.38 1.77 -14.91
N GLY A 406 -4.26 1.07 -14.71
CA GLY A 406 -2.94 1.49 -15.15
C GLY A 406 -2.26 0.60 -16.19
N SER A 407 -2.88 -0.52 -16.60
CA SER A 407 -2.23 -1.45 -17.53
C SER A 407 -2.09 -0.87 -18.95
N LYS A 408 -2.99 0.05 -19.33
CA LYS A 408 -2.86 0.86 -20.56
C LYS A 408 -2.42 2.28 -20.22
N PRO A 409 -1.38 2.83 -20.88
CA PRO A 409 -0.93 4.21 -20.64
C PRO A 409 -2.03 5.27 -20.79
N SER A 410 -2.95 5.09 -21.75
CA SER A 410 -4.09 5.99 -21.93
C SER A 410 -5.07 5.96 -20.76
N ASN A 411 -5.29 4.79 -20.15
CA ASN A 411 -6.19 4.64 -19.01
C ASN A 411 -5.54 5.19 -17.74
N PHE A 412 -4.24 4.94 -17.56
CA PHE A 412 -3.45 5.57 -16.49
C PHE A 412 -3.59 7.10 -16.49
N MET A 413 -3.53 7.72 -17.67
CA MET A 413 -3.73 9.16 -17.82
C MET A 413 -5.20 9.57 -17.59
N ARG A 414 -6.16 8.86 -18.18
CA ARG A 414 -7.60 9.11 -17.99
C ARG A 414 -8.01 9.09 -16.53
N THR A 415 -7.47 8.17 -15.75
CA THR A 415 -7.79 8.06 -14.32
C THR A 415 -7.57 9.37 -13.59
N GLN A 416 -6.39 9.97 -13.76
CA GLN A 416 -6.03 11.23 -13.12
C GLN A 416 -6.85 12.40 -13.66
N LEU A 417 -7.06 12.45 -14.98
CA LEU A 417 -7.85 13.51 -15.62
C LEU A 417 -9.31 13.51 -15.18
N TYR A 418 -9.95 12.34 -15.10
CA TYR A 418 -11.33 12.24 -14.64
C TYR A 418 -11.47 12.56 -13.15
N MET A 419 -10.52 12.12 -12.32
CA MET A 419 -10.48 12.51 -10.90
C MET A 419 -10.38 14.02 -10.74
N MET A 420 -9.44 14.68 -11.43
CA MET A 420 -9.29 16.14 -11.36
C MET A 420 -10.53 16.86 -11.88
N SER A 421 -11.12 16.41 -13.00
CA SER A 421 -12.36 16.98 -13.52
C SER A 421 -13.52 16.85 -12.51
N TRP A 422 -13.64 15.69 -11.86
CA TRP A 422 -14.65 15.48 -10.82
C TRP A 422 -14.41 16.38 -9.60
N PHE A 423 -13.18 16.45 -9.10
CA PHE A 423 -12.85 17.29 -7.95
C PHE A 423 -13.05 18.78 -8.24
N GLN A 424 -12.67 19.27 -9.42
CA GLN A 424 -12.91 20.67 -9.83
C GLN A 424 -14.39 21.03 -9.88
N LYS A 425 -15.27 20.07 -10.20
CA LYS A 425 -16.71 20.28 -10.26
C LYS A 425 -17.35 20.51 -8.89
N TYR A 426 -16.80 19.92 -7.82
CA TYR A 426 -17.43 19.93 -6.50
C TYR A 426 -16.65 20.75 -5.48
N ARG A 427 -17.43 21.52 -4.72
CA ARG A 427 -17.01 22.32 -3.58
C ARG A 427 -18.13 22.27 -2.54
N ARG A 428 -17.79 22.18 -1.25
CA ARG A 428 -18.78 22.34 -0.18
C ARG A 428 -19.17 23.81 -0.05
N ALA A 429 -20.42 24.09 0.29
CA ALA A 429 -20.80 25.41 0.77
C ALA A 429 -19.91 25.75 1.98
N GLY A 430 -19.27 26.93 1.97
CA GLY A 430 -18.45 27.35 3.10
C GLY A 430 -19.31 27.39 4.36
N ALA A 431 -18.87 26.75 5.44
CA ALA A 431 -19.44 27.02 6.74
C ALA A 431 -19.09 28.47 7.07
N GLU A 432 -20.08 29.31 7.35
CA GLU A 432 -19.81 30.53 8.13
C GLU A 432 -19.05 30.08 9.39
N PRO A 433 -17.96 30.76 9.78
CA PRO A 433 -17.35 30.48 11.06
C PRO A 433 -18.44 30.62 12.12
N ALA A 434 -18.63 29.59 12.95
CA ALA A 434 -19.53 29.65 14.08
C ALA A 434 -19.10 30.86 14.93
N THR A 435 -19.79 31.98 14.75
CA THR A 435 -19.68 33.12 15.65
C THR A 435 -20.18 32.62 16.98
N GLY A 436 -19.28 32.46 17.94
CA GLY A 436 -19.65 32.21 19.32
C GLY A 436 -20.60 33.31 19.78
N ALA A 437 -21.88 32.99 19.89
CA ALA A 437 -22.72 33.57 20.92
C ALA A 437 -22.19 32.97 22.23
N GLY A 438 -21.54 33.71 23.12
CA GLY A 438 -21.98 35.00 23.63
C GLY A 438 -22.77 34.70 24.89
N ASN A 439 -22.14 34.96 26.05
CA ASN A 439 -22.75 34.92 27.37
C ASN A 439 -24.21 35.39 27.34
N ARG A 440 -25.12 34.56 27.85
CA ARG A 440 -26.10 34.90 28.89
C ARG A 440 -26.60 33.63 29.57
#